data_AF-X6GEG9-F1
#
_entry.id   AF-X6GEG9-F1
#
_cell.length_a   1.000
_cell.length_b   1.000
_cell.length_c   1.000
_cell.angle_alpha   90.00
_cell.angle_beta   90.00
_cell.angle_gamma   90.00
#
_symmetry.space_group_name_H-M   'P 1'
#
loop_
_entity.id
_entity.type
_entity.pdbx_description
1 polymer ?
#
loop_
_entity_poly.entity_id
_entity_poly.type
_entity_poly.pdbx_seq_one_letter_code
_entity_poly.pdbx_strand_id
1 'polypeptide(L)'
;MILYKLGLFGMDWDRTPFLDNKASFQRGVNQAIRRTTVELVDTLGRVRGTSQIDQNLQDARGAITFDEETWYFGLRPFGPKTPTPSFYRTAASSLRAFNDRLMKCEVVFNARADNLLQFVDRIASDIGSTSDLIRDRSQNFNSGWFDTRADDRFWFAYGQLYGYYGILTAAHHDFQQILDNRGLTPLWNSVEGQLKAALAIQPLIISNGREDGWIMPTHLTTMGFYVLRVRSNLVEVRSVLDR
;
A
#
# COMPACT_ATOMS: atom_id res chain seq x y z
N MET A 1 25.01 -0.66 0.22
CA MET A 1 23.86 -1.33 0.88
C MET A 1 24.24 -2.50 1.80
N ILE A 2 25.46 -3.05 1.79
CA ILE A 2 25.91 -4.07 2.77
C ILE A 2 25.83 -3.53 4.22
N LEU A 3 26.15 -2.25 4.42
CA LEU A 3 26.01 -1.54 5.70
C LEU A 3 24.57 -1.52 6.24
N TYR A 4 23.54 -1.54 5.38
CA TYR A 4 22.12 -1.53 5.80
C TYR A 4 21.65 -2.85 6.44
N LYS A 5 22.45 -3.92 6.44
CA LYS A 5 22.09 -5.17 7.16
C LYS A 5 23.05 -5.55 8.28
N LEU A 6 24.14 -4.80 8.45
CA LEU A 6 24.98 -4.92 9.64
C LEU A 6 24.31 -4.31 10.88
N GLY A 7 23.25 -3.53 10.68
CA GLY A 7 22.63 -2.77 11.75
C GLY A 7 23.56 -1.70 12.30
N LEU A 8 23.09 -1.00 13.33
CA LEU A 8 23.97 -0.23 14.20
C LEU A 8 24.42 -1.16 15.34
N PHE A 9 25.69 -1.58 15.34
CA PHE A 9 26.24 -2.53 16.33
C PHE A 9 25.47 -3.86 16.45
N GLY A 10 24.97 -4.41 15.33
CA GLY A 10 24.20 -5.66 15.31
C GLY A 10 22.71 -5.52 15.64
N MET A 11 22.21 -4.30 15.84
CA MET A 11 20.78 -3.99 15.93
C MET A 11 20.24 -3.59 14.55
N ASP A 12 19.19 -4.26 14.06
CA ASP A 12 18.55 -3.93 12.78
C ASP A 12 18.22 -2.45 12.66
N TRP A 13 18.44 -1.85 11.49
CA TRP A 13 18.21 -0.42 11.27
C TRP A 13 16.76 -0.01 11.51
N ASP A 14 15.80 -0.91 11.32
CA ASP A 14 14.39 -0.73 11.69
C ASP A 14 14.15 -0.47 13.19
N ARG A 15 15.15 -0.72 14.03
CA ARG A 15 15.12 -0.45 15.48
C ARG A 15 15.98 0.73 15.85
N THR A 16 16.55 1.42 14.86
CA THR A 16 17.43 2.56 15.05
C THR A 16 16.81 3.80 14.40
N PRO A 17 17.06 5.01 14.91
CA PRO A 17 16.51 6.26 14.35
C PRO A 17 17.09 6.65 12.97
N PHE A 18 17.83 5.76 12.33
CA PHE A 18 18.64 6.05 11.16
C PHE A 18 18.24 5.12 10.01
N LEU A 19 17.94 5.69 8.84
CA LEU A 19 17.72 4.98 7.57
C LEU A 19 16.47 4.07 7.52
N ASP A 20 15.65 4.05 8.55
CA ASP A 20 14.39 3.31 8.72
C ASP A 20 13.23 3.90 7.90
N ASN A 21 13.08 5.22 7.89
CA ASN A 21 11.95 5.93 7.26
C ASN A 21 11.78 5.61 5.76
N LYS A 22 12.90 5.49 5.03
CA LYS A 22 12.86 5.12 3.60
C LYS A 22 12.43 3.66 3.41
N ALA A 23 12.85 2.76 4.29
CA ALA A 23 12.43 1.37 4.24
C ALA A 23 10.95 1.25 4.60
N SER A 24 10.50 1.90 5.68
CA SER A 24 9.09 1.96 6.08
C SER A 24 8.19 2.47 4.95
N PHE A 25 8.59 3.54 4.24
CA PHE A 25 7.90 3.99 3.03
C PHE A 25 7.81 2.90 1.95
N GLN A 26 8.92 2.23 1.63
CA GLN A 26 8.96 1.18 0.62
C GLN A 26 8.08 -0.02 0.99
N ARG A 27 8.04 -0.40 2.27
CA ARG A 27 7.19 -1.48 2.78
C ARG A 27 5.71 -1.12 2.66
N GLY A 28 5.33 0.12 2.96
CA GLY A 28 3.98 0.62 2.75
C GLY A 28 3.55 0.52 1.28
N VAL A 29 4.39 1.01 0.35
CA VAL A 29 4.13 0.89 -1.10
C VAL A 29 4.02 -0.57 -1.52
N ASN A 30 4.92 -1.42 -1.05
CA ASN A 30 4.92 -2.84 -1.38
C ASN A 30 3.64 -3.53 -0.89
N GLN A 31 3.17 -3.23 0.33
CA GLN A 31 1.91 -3.77 0.82
C GLN A 31 0.73 -3.43 -0.11
N ALA A 32 0.62 -2.19 -0.57
CA ALA A 32 -0.44 -1.80 -1.50
C ALA A 32 -0.36 -2.56 -2.84
N ILE A 33 0.85 -2.70 -3.40
CA ILE A 33 1.09 -3.45 -4.65
C ILE A 33 0.81 -4.95 -4.45
N ARG A 34 1.28 -5.54 -3.34
CA ARG A 34 1.07 -6.95 -2.98
C ARG A 34 -0.40 -7.29 -2.89
N ARG A 35 -1.18 -6.50 -2.13
CA ARG A 35 -2.64 -6.66 -2.04
C ARG A 35 -3.30 -6.56 -3.41
N THR A 36 -2.96 -5.53 -4.18
CA THR A 36 -3.51 -5.32 -5.52
C THR A 36 -3.17 -6.46 -6.47
N THR A 37 -1.95 -7.01 -6.40
CA THR A 37 -1.52 -8.12 -7.26
C THR A 37 -2.28 -9.41 -6.93
N VAL A 38 -2.54 -9.66 -5.64
CA VAL A 38 -3.41 -10.76 -5.20
C VAL A 38 -4.82 -10.57 -5.79
N GLU A 39 -5.38 -9.37 -5.75
CA GLU A 39 -6.69 -9.09 -6.37
C GLU A 39 -6.71 -9.26 -7.88
N LEU A 40 -5.64 -8.83 -8.56
CA LEU A 40 -5.51 -9.00 -10.00
C LEU A 40 -5.54 -10.48 -10.37
N VAL A 41 -4.81 -11.33 -9.64
CA VAL A 41 -4.86 -12.79 -9.85
C VAL A 41 -6.24 -13.35 -9.51
N ASP A 42 -6.81 -12.92 -8.39
CA ASP A 42 -7.95 -13.60 -7.81
C ASP A 42 -9.29 -13.18 -8.44
N THR A 43 -9.42 -11.97 -8.98
CA THR A 43 -10.73 -11.46 -9.41
C THR A 43 -10.67 -10.72 -10.73
N LEU A 44 -9.72 -9.79 -10.88
CA LEU A 44 -9.72 -8.84 -12.00
C LEU A 44 -9.12 -9.39 -13.30
N GLY A 45 -8.16 -10.29 -13.23
CA GLY A 45 -7.45 -10.85 -14.39
C GLY A 45 -8.15 -12.05 -15.03
N ARG A 46 -9.41 -12.35 -14.67
CA ARG A 46 -10.14 -13.52 -15.16
C ARG A 46 -11.60 -13.26 -15.46
N VAL A 47 -12.10 -13.90 -16.52
CA VAL A 47 -13.50 -13.76 -16.99
C VAL A 47 -14.49 -14.42 -16.02
N ARG A 48 -14.12 -15.56 -15.43
CA ARG A 48 -14.88 -16.27 -14.38
C ARG A 48 -13.90 -16.77 -13.31
N GLY A 49 -14.38 -16.99 -12.08
CA GLY A 49 -13.55 -17.53 -10.99
C GLY A 49 -12.90 -18.88 -11.29
N THR A 50 -13.42 -19.63 -12.26
CA THR A 50 -12.90 -20.93 -12.73
C THR A 50 -12.01 -20.84 -13.98
N SER A 51 -11.84 -19.66 -14.57
CA SER A 51 -10.95 -19.46 -15.72
C SER A 51 -9.49 -19.65 -15.34
N GLN A 52 -8.68 -20.08 -16.30
CA GLN A 52 -7.24 -20.23 -16.11
C GLN A 52 -6.62 -18.90 -15.67
N ILE A 53 -5.78 -18.98 -14.64
CA ILE A 53 -5.04 -17.82 -14.12
C ILE A 53 -3.95 -17.45 -15.12
N ASP A 54 -3.81 -16.15 -15.40
CA ASP A 54 -2.69 -15.66 -16.22
C ASP A 54 -1.35 -15.91 -15.51
N GLN A 55 -0.40 -16.51 -16.24
CA GLN A 55 0.89 -16.90 -15.68
C GLN A 55 1.71 -15.68 -15.22
N ASN A 56 1.64 -14.55 -15.92
CA ASN A 56 2.39 -13.36 -15.52
C ASN A 56 1.84 -12.79 -14.20
N LEU A 57 0.52 -12.77 -14.02
CA LEU A 57 -0.08 -12.36 -12.73
C LEU A 57 0.29 -13.35 -11.61
N GLN A 58 0.29 -14.66 -11.89
CA GLN A 58 0.70 -15.68 -10.93
C GLN A 58 2.16 -15.51 -10.49
N ASP A 59 3.06 -15.29 -11.45
CA ASP A 59 4.50 -15.05 -11.20
C ASP A 59 4.71 -13.75 -10.43
N ALA A 60 3.97 -12.69 -10.79
CA ALA A 60 4.00 -11.42 -10.07
C ALA A 60 3.59 -11.58 -8.62
N ARG A 61 2.50 -12.32 -8.35
CA ARG A 61 2.01 -12.60 -6.99
C ARG A 61 3.04 -13.35 -6.16
N GLY A 62 3.67 -14.37 -6.74
CA GLY A 62 4.74 -15.12 -6.07
C GLY A 62 5.94 -14.23 -5.72
N ALA A 63 6.38 -13.41 -6.66
CA ALA A 63 7.55 -12.55 -6.50
C ALA A 63 7.33 -11.36 -5.55
N ILE A 64 6.14 -10.74 -5.55
CA ILE A 64 5.84 -9.60 -4.67
C ILE A 64 5.59 -10.02 -3.22
N THR A 65 5.18 -11.26 -2.99
CA THR A 65 4.97 -11.82 -1.63
C THR A 65 6.29 -12.26 -0.98
N PHE A 66 7.40 -12.18 -1.72
CA PHE A 66 8.71 -12.51 -1.19
C PHE A 66 9.11 -11.56 -0.05
N ASP A 67 9.78 -12.15 0.94
CA ASP A 67 10.27 -11.49 2.15
C ASP A 67 11.04 -10.20 1.85
N GLU A 68 10.80 -9.18 2.67
CA GLU A 68 11.38 -7.85 2.59
C GLU A 68 12.86 -7.83 3.06
N GLU A 69 13.27 -8.84 3.84
CA GLU A 69 14.52 -8.91 4.57
C GLU A 69 15.56 -9.88 3.99
N THR A 70 15.36 -10.42 2.80
CA THR A 70 16.32 -11.35 2.20
C THR A 70 17.38 -10.62 1.37
N TRP A 71 18.66 -10.94 1.63
CA TRP A 71 19.81 -10.35 0.94
C TRP A 71 20.63 -11.39 0.18
N TYR A 72 21.74 -10.98 -0.43
CA TYR A 72 22.66 -11.85 -1.15
C TYR A 72 23.16 -13.05 -0.33
N PHE A 73 23.08 -12.99 1.00
CA PHE A 73 23.51 -14.07 1.88
C PHE A 73 22.53 -14.22 3.05
N GLY A 74 22.24 -15.45 3.44
CA GLY A 74 21.44 -15.76 4.64
C GLY A 74 22.11 -16.81 5.50
N LEU A 75 21.81 -16.80 6.80
CA LEU A 75 22.31 -17.80 7.76
C LEU A 75 21.42 -19.05 7.80
N ARG A 76 20.15 -18.94 7.37
CA ARG A 76 19.17 -20.05 7.35
C ARG A 76 18.27 -19.97 6.10
N PRO A 77 18.33 -20.94 5.17
CA PRO A 77 19.47 -21.83 4.93
C PRO A 77 20.77 -21.04 4.72
N PHE A 78 21.90 -21.58 5.15
CA PHE A 78 23.21 -20.94 5.02
C PHE A 78 23.65 -20.95 3.55
N GLY A 79 23.93 -19.79 2.99
CA GLY A 79 24.45 -19.68 1.62
C GLY A 79 24.00 -18.43 0.86
N PRO A 80 24.41 -18.33 -0.42
CA PRO A 80 23.99 -17.25 -1.30
C PRO A 80 22.49 -17.34 -1.59
N LYS A 81 21.80 -16.20 -1.53
CA LYS A 81 20.37 -16.07 -1.84
C LYS A 81 20.18 -14.99 -2.89
N THR A 82 19.13 -15.11 -3.69
CA THR A 82 18.69 -14.02 -4.56
C THR A 82 18.13 -12.89 -3.69
N PRO A 83 18.62 -11.65 -3.82
CA PRO A 83 18.19 -10.57 -2.94
C PRO A 83 16.76 -10.11 -3.27
N THR A 84 16.04 -9.65 -2.25
CA THR A 84 14.65 -9.18 -2.37
C THR A 84 14.40 -8.19 -3.53
N PRO A 85 15.25 -7.18 -3.79
CA PRO A 85 15.03 -6.26 -4.92
C PRO A 85 14.97 -6.94 -6.29
N SER A 86 15.62 -8.09 -6.46
CA SER A 86 15.53 -8.85 -7.71
C SER A 86 14.13 -9.45 -7.90
N PHE A 87 13.53 -10.00 -6.84
CA PHE A 87 12.16 -10.51 -6.88
C PHE A 87 11.15 -9.40 -7.18
N TYR A 88 11.28 -8.23 -6.56
CA TYR A 88 10.37 -7.10 -6.84
C TYR A 88 10.51 -6.56 -8.26
N ARG A 89 11.71 -6.60 -8.85
CA ARG A 89 11.89 -6.29 -10.27
C ARG A 89 11.22 -7.33 -11.17
N THR A 90 11.31 -8.61 -10.83
CA THR A 90 10.58 -9.68 -11.53
C THR A 90 9.08 -9.43 -11.46
N ALA A 91 8.53 -9.14 -10.28
CA ALA A 91 7.11 -8.82 -10.12
C ALA A 91 6.68 -7.63 -11.00
N ALA A 92 7.46 -6.56 -11.02
CA ALA A 92 7.20 -5.39 -11.86
C ALA A 92 7.28 -5.72 -13.36
N SER A 93 8.23 -6.57 -13.77
CA SER A 93 8.33 -7.04 -15.16
C SER A 93 7.10 -7.86 -15.57
N SER A 94 6.65 -8.79 -14.71
CA SER A 94 5.49 -9.63 -14.99
C SER A 94 4.19 -8.82 -15.04
N LEU A 95 3.99 -7.84 -14.16
CA LEU A 95 2.84 -6.93 -14.22
C LEU A 95 2.83 -6.10 -15.52
N ARG A 96 4.00 -5.61 -15.97
CA ARG A 96 4.09 -4.92 -17.27
C ARG A 96 3.78 -5.85 -18.44
N ALA A 97 4.30 -7.08 -18.41
CA ALA A 97 4.01 -8.09 -19.43
C ALA A 97 2.51 -8.44 -19.48
N PHE A 98 1.81 -8.45 -18.34
CA PHE A 98 0.35 -8.58 -18.32
C PHE A 98 -0.34 -7.40 -19.04
N ASN A 99 0.06 -6.15 -18.77
CA ASN A 99 -0.47 -4.98 -19.47
C ASN A 99 -0.19 -5.02 -20.98
N ASP A 100 1.01 -5.43 -21.39
CA ASP A 100 1.36 -5.57 -22.81
C ASP A 100 0.46 -6.58 -23.53
N ARG A 101 0.09 -7.67 -22.85
CA ARG A 101 -0.83 -8.68 -23.38
C ARG A 101 -2.28 -8.22 -23.36
N LEU A 102 -2.65 -7.40 -22.38
CA LEU A 102 -3.97 -6.78 -22.30
C LEU A 102 -4.19 -5.83 -23.49
N MET A 103 -3.18 -5.02 -23.84
CA MET A 103 -3.21 -4.14 -25.02
C MET A 103 -3.35 -4.91 -26.35
N LYS A 104 -2.85 -6.16 -26.39
CA LYS A 104 -2.97 -7.05 -27.57
C LYS A 104 -4.24 -7.88 -27.59
N CYS A 105 -5.14 -7.71 -26.61
CA CYS A 105 -6.35 -8.51 -26.43
C CYS A 105 -6.08 -10.02 -26.22
N GLU A 106 -4.89 -10.40 -25.74
CA GLU A 106 -4.54 -11.81 -25.46
C GLU A 106 -5.07 -12.27 -24.08
N VAL A 107 -5.28 -11.32 -23.18
CA VAL A 107 -5.82 -11.52 -21.84
C VAL A 107 -6.95 -10.53 -21.61
N VAL A 108 -7.78 -10.76 -20.58
CA VAL A 108 -8.95 -9.94 -20.29
C VAL A 108 -8.83 -9.34 -18.88
N PHE A 109 -9.16 -8.06 -18.76
CA PHE A 109 -9.39 -7.40 -17.48
C PHE A 109 -10.90 -7.29 -17.26
N ASN A 110 -11.38 -7.81 -16.13
CA ASN A 110 -12.79 -7.97 -15.85
C ASN A 110 -13.33 -6.77 -15.04
N ALA A 111 -13.54 -5.66 -15.73
CA ALA A 111 -14.10 -4.42 -15.19
C ALA A 111 -15.61 -4.56 -14.94
N ARG A 112 -16.00 -5.23 -13.85
CA ARG A 112 -17.40 -5.37 -13.41
C ARG A 112 -17.65 -4.67 -12.08
N ALA A 113 -18.91 -4.32 -11.80
CA ALA A 113 -19.28 -3.64 -10.57
C ALA A 113 -19.05 -4.48 -9.30
N ASP A 114 -19.30 -5.79 -9.36
CA ASP A 114 -19.03 -6.72 -8.26
C ASP A 114 -17.52 -6.88 -7.98
N ASN A 115 -16.72 -6.95 -9.05
CA ASN A 115 -15.27 -6.97 -8.96
C ASN A 115 -14.72 -5.66 -8.38
N LEU A 116 -15.26 -4.50 -8.81
CA LEU A 116 -14.89 -3.19 -8.26
C LEU A 116 -15.26 -3.10 -6.77
N LEU A 117 -16.44 -3.56 -6.39
CA LEU A 117 -16.89 -3.59 -5.00
C LEU A 117 -15.91 -4.38 -4.14
N GLN A 118 -15.56 -5.60 -4.57
CA GLN A 118 -14.61 -6.45 -3.85
C GLN A 118 -13.21 -5.81 -3.76
N PHE A 119 -12.75 -5.19 -4.85
CA PHE A 119 -11.47 -4.50 -4.89
C PHE A 119 -11.41 -3.33 -3.90
N VAL A 120 -12.42 -2.45 -3.94
CA VAL A 120 -12.55 -1.30 -3.05
C VAL A 120 -12.67 -1.74 -1.59
N ASP A 121 -13.44 -2.79 -1.30
CA ASP A 121 -13.60 -3.32 0.06
C ASP A 121 -12.28 -3.83 0.64
N ARG A 122 -11.49 -4.56 -0.15
CA ARG A 122 -10.18 -5.07 0.30
C ARG A 122 -9.17 -3.93 0.52
N ILE A 123 -9.18 -2.89 -0.30
CA ILE A 123 -8.37 -1.68 -0.06
C ILE A 123 -8.82 -0.97 1.22
N ALA A 124 -10.13 -0.77 1.41
CA ALA A 124 -10.68 -0.12 2.60
C ALA A 124 -10.34 -0.89 3.89
N SER A 125 -10.35 -2.22 3.82
CA SER A 125 -9.93 -3.11 4.92
C SER A 125 -8.43 -2.98 5.24
N ASP A 126 -7.57 -2.98 4.22
CA ASP A 126 -6.11 -2.83 4.39
C ASP A 126 -5.75 -1.47 5.00
N ILE A 127 -6.36 -0.39 4.52
CA ILE A 127 -6.22 0.97 5.07
C ILE A 127 -6.77 1.03 6.51
N GLY A 128 -7.87 0.32 6.80
CA GLY A 128 -8.43 0.20 8.14
C GLY A 128 -7.43 -0.39 9.14
N SER A 129 -6.74 -1.46 8.76
CA SER A 129 -5.71 -2.07 9.62
C SER A 129 -4.55 -1.11 9.94
N THR A 130 -4.13 -0.29 8.96
CA THR A 130 -3.11 0.75 9.18
C THR A 130 -3.62 1.85 10.09
N SER A 131 -4.89 2.24 9.96
CA SER A 131 -5.50 3.23 10.85
C SER A 131 -5.50 2.78 12.31
N ASP A 132 -5.82 1.51 12.57
CA ASP A 132 -5.83 0.97 13.93
C ASP A 132 -4.41 0.96 14.54
N LEU A 133 -3.39 0.63 13.74
CA LEU A 133 -1.97 0.71 14.13
C LEU A 133 -1.53 2.14 14.48
N ILE A 134 -1.93 3.13 13.68
CA ILE A 134 -1.65 4.55 13.95
C ILE A 134 -2.32 4.99 15.24
N ARG A 135 -3.61 4.66 15.41
CA ARG A 135 -4.39 5.04 16.60
C ARG A 135 -3.77 4.45 17.86
N ASP A 136 -3.48 3.14 17.86
CA ASP A 136 -2.89 2.46 19.02
C ASP A 136 -1.57 3.12 19.45
N ARG A 137 -0.71 3.47 18.48
CA ARG A 137 0.55 4.14 18.78
C ARG A 137 0.34 5.58 19.29
N SER A 138 -0.55 6.35 18.66
CA SER A 138 -0.85 7.73 19.05
C SER A 138 -1.38 7.83 20.49
N GLN A 139 -2.25 6.90 20.87
CA GLN A 139 -2.89 6.90 22.19
C GLN A 139 -1.96 6.39 23.30
N ASN A 140 -1.13 5.39 23.01
CA ASN A 140 -0.30 4.73 24.02
C ASN A 140 1.12 5.29 24.12
N PHE A 141 1.56 6.11 23.16
CA PHE A 141 2.91 6.67 23.12
C PHE A 141 2.87 8.14 22.66
N ASN A 142 3.46 9.04 23.45
CA ASN A 142 3.44 10.49 23.21
C ASN A 142 4.80 11.15 23.47
N SER A 143 5.90 10.45 23.16
CA SER A 143 7.27 10.90 23.43
C SER A 143 7.74 12.07 22.53
N GLY A 144 6.83 12.74 21.83
CA GLY A 144 7.12 13.96 21.06
C GLY A 144 8.02 13.69 19.86
N TRP A 145 9.13 14.44 19.75
CA TRP A 145 10.12 14.29 18.68
C TRP A 145 11.06 13.08 18.83
N PHE A 146 11.01 12.37 19.98
CA PHE A 146 11.89 11.22 20.24
C PHE A 146 11.17 9.87 20.12
N ASP A 147 9.96 9.84 19.56
CA ASP A 147 9.27 8.60 19.22
C ASP A 147 9.72 8.10 17.83
N THR A 148 10.87 7.44 17.79
CA THR A 148 11.48 6.86 16.57
C THR A 148 10.76 5.62 16.05
N ARG A 149 9.54 5.36 16.53
CA ARG A 149 8.62 4.39 15.92
C ARG A 149 7.41 5.10 15.33
N ALA A 150 7.09 6.31 15.77
CA ALA A 150 5.98 7.08 15.21
C ALA A 150 6.30 7.57 13.80
N ASP A 151 7.56 7.89 13.52
CA ASP A 151 8.05 8.18 12.18
C ASP A 151 7.94 6.96 11.25
N ASP A 152 8.36 5.78 11.69
CA ASP A 152 8.19 4.55 10.92
C ASP A 152 6.73 4.27 10.54
N ARG A 153 5.81 4.39 11.51
CA ARG A 153 4.37 4.21 11.27
C ARG A 153 3.81 5.27 10.33
N PHE A 154 4.26 6.51 10.47
CA PHE A 154 3.89 7.58 9.57
C PHE A 154 4.34 7.28 8.14
N TRP A 155 5.62 6.96 7.93
CA TRP A 155 6.16 6.71 6.59
C TRP A 155 5.61 5.45 5.95
N PHE A 156 5.34 4.42 6.75
CA PHE A 156 4.62 3.24 6.28
C PHE A 156 3.22 3.59 5.77
N ALA A 157 2.43 4.32 6.55
CA ALA A 157 1.09 4.74 6.14
C ALA A 157 1.13 5.67 4.92
N TYR A 158 2.06 6.62 4.91
CA TYR A 158 2.31 7.49 3.77
C TYR A 158 2.64 6.68 2.50
N GLY A 159 3.53 5.68 2.61
CA GLY A 159 3.88 4.79 1.50
C GLY A 159 2.71 3.95 1.00
N GLN A 160 1.89 3.45 1.91
CA GLN A 160 0.67 2.70 1.56
C GLN A 160 -0.33 3.59 0.81
N LEU A 161 -0.60 4.80 1.30
CA LEU A 161 -1.47 5.77 0.62
C LEU A 161 -0.88 6.19 -0.74
N TYR A 162 0.44 6.33 -0.85
CA TYR A 162 1.12 6.64 -2.10
C TYR A 162 0.91 5.53 -3.15
N GLY A 163 1.08 4.27 -2.75
CA GLY A 163 0.80 3.12 -3.61
C GLY A 163 -0.67 3.08 -4.05
N TYR A 164 -1.60 3.22 -3.10
CA TYR A 164 -3.02 3.21 -3.40
C TYR A 164 -3.49 4.40 -4.24
N TYR A 165 -2.86 5.57 -4.11
CA TYR A 165 -3.16 6.70 -4.96
C TYR A 165 -2.92 6.37 -6.45
N GLY A 166 -1.77 5.77 -6.78
CA GLY A 166 -1.51 5.33 -8.16
C GLY A 166 -2.48 4.26 -8.64
N ILE A 167 -2.77 3.27 -7.80
CA ILE A 167 -3.67 2.16 -8.12
C ILE A 167 -5.12 2.63 -8.32
N LEU A 168 -5.63 3.49 -7.44
CA LEU A 168 -7.01 3.99 -7.51
C LEU A 168 -7.19 4.99 -8.65
N THR A 169 -6.15 5.76 -8.99
CA THR A 169 -6.18 6.62 -10.19
C THR A 169 -6.26 5.77 -11.46
N ALA A 170 -5.50 4.67 -11.54
CA ALA A 170 -5.60 3.74 -12.67
C ALA A 170 -6.98 3.05 -12.71
N ALA A 171 -7.47 2.58 -11.56
CA ALA A 171 -8.78 1.95 -11.44
C ALA A 171 -9.93 2.91 -11.81
N HIS A 172 -9.79 4.22 -11.60
CA HIS A 172 -10.75 5.20 -12.08
C HIS A 172 -10.97 5.07 -13.59
N HIS A 173 -9.89 4.95 -14.36
CA HIS A 173 -9.96 4.77 -15.81
C HIS A 173 -10.44 3.37 -16.19
N ASP A 174 -9.93 2.33 -15.55
CA ASP A 174 -10.31 0.94 -15.86
C ASP A 174 -11.80 0.65 -15.58
N PHE A 175 -12.39 1.34 -14.59
CA PHE A 175 -13.79 1.19 -14.18
C PHE A 175 -14.67 2.40 -14.53
N GLN A 176 -14.21 3.31 -15.39
CA GLN A 176 -14.89 4.58 -15.67
C GLN A 176 -16.37 4.39 -16.02
N GLN A 177 -16.68 3.43 -16.91
CA GLN A 177 -18.05 3.14 -17.32
C GLN A 177 -18.96 2.77 -16.13
N ILE A 178 -18.45 2.01 -15.16
CA ILE A 178 -19.22 1.61 -13.98
C ILE A 178 -19.42 2.79 -13.04
N LEU A 179 -18.37 3.59 -12.84
CA LEU A 179 -18.42 4.77 -11.99
C LEU A 179 -19.44 5.78 -12.53
N ASP A 180 -19.44 6.04 -13.84
CA ASP A 180 -20.37 6.95 -14.49
C ASP A 180 -21.81 6.42 -14.40
N ASN A 181 -22.03 5.15 -14.74
CA ASN A 181 -23.36 4.52 -14.70
C ASN A 181 -23.98 4.48 -13.29
N ARG A 182 -23.14 4.40 -12.24
CA ARG A 182 -23.57 4.37 -10.84
C ARG A 182 -23.56 5.75 -10.17
N GLY A 183 -23.17 6.82 -10.89
CA GLY A 183 -23.06 8.16 -10.33
C GLY A 183 -21.98 8.30 -9.24
N LEU A 184 -20.95 7.45 -9.28
CA LEU A 184 -19.88 7.39 -8.26
C LEU A 184 -18.73 8.36 -8.52
N THR A 185 -18.67 8.98 -9.70
CA THR A 185 -17.58 9.86 -10.11
C THR A 185 -17.27 10.97 -9.09
N PRO A 186 -18.24 11.68 -8.48
CA PRO A 186 -17.96 12.66 -7.44
C PRO A 186 -17.33 12.06 -6.17
N LEU A 187 -17.81 10.88 -5.74
CA LEU A 187 -17.26 10.19 -4.57
C LEU A 187 -15.84 9.71 -4.82
N TRP A 188 -15.59 9.15 -6.01
CA TRP A 188 -14.25 8.70 -6.42
C TRP A 188 -13.25 9.86 -6.49
N ASN A 189 -13.66 11.00 -7.09
CA ASN A 189 -12.87 12.22 -7.09
C ASN A 189 -12.55 12.70 -5.67
N SER A 190 -13.49 12.56 -4.73
CA SER A 190 -13.21 12.87 -3.33
C SER A 190 -12.18 11.92 -2.72
N VAL A 191 -12.21 10.62 -3.02
CA VAL A 191 -11.18 9.66 -2.57
C VAL A 191 -9.80 10.10 -3.05
N GLU A 192 -9.64 10.37 -4.35
CA GLU A 192 -8.37 10.83 -4.92
C GLU A 192 -7.92 12.17 -4.31
N GLY A 193 -8.85 13.09 -4.07
CA GLY A 193 -8.57 14.36 -3.42
C GLY A 193 -8.05 14.18 -1.99
N GLN A 194 -8.64 13.27 -1.21
CA GLN A 194 -8.15 12.95 0.14
C GLN A 194 -6.77 12.30 0.12
N LEU A 195 -6.52 11.40 -0.84
CA LEU A 195 -5.19 10.79 -1.02
C LEU A 195 -4.13 11.85 -1.37
N LYS A 196 -4.42 12.73 -2.32
CA LYS A 196 -3.53 13.86 -2.67
C LYS A 196 -3.25 14.76 -1.47
N ALA A 197 -4.28 15.10 -0.70
CA ALA A 197 -4.13 15.93 0.50
C ALA A 197 -3.27 15.24 1.58
N ALA A 198 -3.43 13.93 1.78
CA ALA A 198 -2.60 13.17 2.70
C ALA A 198 -1.12 13.16 2.27
N LEU A 199 -0.86 12.99 0.96
CA LEU A 199 0.49 12.95 0.39
C LEU A 199 1.18 14.32 0.34
N ALA A 200 0.42 15.41 0.48
CA ALA A 200 1.00 16.76 0.60
C ALA A 200 1.66 16.98 1.98
N ILE A 201 1.40 16.12 2.96
CA ILE A 201 1.97 16.22 4.31
C ILE A 201 3.38 15.63 4.31
N GLN A 202 4.37 16.49 4.06
CA GLN A 202 5.79 16.13 3.97
C GLN A 202 6.62 16.90 5.01
N PRO A 203 6.44 16.63 6.30
CA PRO A 203 7.23 17.26 7.35
C PRO A 203 8.70 16.82 7.27
N LEU A 204 9.62 17.73 7.59
CA LEU A 204 11.05 17.43 7.67
C LEU A 204 11.40 16.52 8.85
N ILE A 205 10.67 16.66 9.96
CA ILE A 205 10.82 15.87 11.19
C ILE A 205 9.44 15.42 11.63
N ILE A 206 9.27 14.13 11.85
CA ILE A 206 8.04 13.59 12.41
C ILE A 206 8.00 13.85 13.91
N SER A 207 6.87 14.34 14.36
CA SER A 207 6.59 14.57 15.78
C SER A 207 5.31 13.85 16.16
N ASN A 208 5.36 13.15 17.29
CA ASN A 208 4.23 12.50 17.93
C ASN A 208 3.96 13.15 19.29
N GLY A 209 3.55 14.43 19.25
CA GLY A 209 3.08 15.14 20.44
C GLY A 209 1.74 14.64 20.94
N ARG A 210 1.37 15.04 22.16
CA ARG A 210 0.02 14.84 22.68
C ARG A 210 -1.00 15.57 21.80
N GLU A 211 -2.21 15.02 21.68
CA GLU A 211 -3.29 15.63 20.89
C GLU A 211 -3.71 17.01 21.43
N ASP A 212 -3.59 17.23 22.74
CA ASP A 212 -3.83 18.50 23.45
C ASP A 212 -2.56 19.36 23.61
N GLY A 213 -1.45 18.96 22.98
CA GLY A 213 -0.16 19.60 23.13
C GLY A 213 -0.08 20.97 22.45
N TRP A 214 0.34 22.00 23.19
CA TRP A 214 0.51 23.34 22.63
C TRP A 214 1.77 23.48 21.76
N ILE A 215 2.87 22.80 22.13
CA ILE A 215 4.20 23.06 21.55
C ILE A 215 4.59 22.04 20.47
N MET A 216 4.13 20.78 20.58
CA MET A 216 4.56 19.71 19.69
C MET A 216 3.39 19.24 18.80
N PRO A 217 3.51 19.30 17.47
CA PRO A 217 2.47 18.80 16.57
C PRO A 217 2.36 17.27 16.63
N THR A 218 1.16 16.76 16.37
CA THR A 218 0.92 15.31 16.24
C THR A 218 0.70 14.93 14.77
N HIS A 219 1.80 14.64 14.08
CA HIS A 219 1.75 14.24 12.67
C HIS A 219 1.09 12.86 12.49
N LEU A 220 1.24 11.99 13.50
CA LEU A 220 0.64 10.66 13.49
C LEU A 220 -0.89 10.73 13.54
N THR A 221 -1.45 11.58 14.41
CA THR A 221 -2.91 11.84 14.45
C THR A 221 -3.41 12.48 13.16
N THR A 222 -2.64 13.44 12.63
CA THR A 222 -2.98 14.09 11.35
C THR A 222 -3.05 13.06 10.21
N MET A 223 -2.04 12.18 10.10
CA MET A 223 -2.06 11.10 9.11
C MET A 223 -3.21 10.12 9.36
N GLY A 224 -3.45 9.74 10.62
CA GLY A 224 -4.58 8.88 11.00
C GLY A 224 -5.94 9.45 10.57
N PHE A 225 -6.14 10.75 10.71
CA PHE A 225 -7.35 11.43 10.24
C PHE A 225 -7.52 11.30 8.72
N TYR A 226 -6.48 11.50 7.92
CA TYR A 226 -6.56 11.32 6.47
C TYR A 226 -6.79 9.86 6.06
N VAL A 227 -6.12 8.91 6.70
CA VAL A 227 -6.32 7.47 6.50
C VAL A 227 -7.79 7.11 6.76
N LEU A 228 -8.38 7.60 7.84
CA LEU A 228 -9.79 7.40 8.17
C LEU A 228 -10.73 8.02 7.12
N ARG A 229 -10.45 9.23 6.63
CA ARG A 229 -11.26 9.87 5.58
C ARG A 229 -11.23 9.09 4.27
N VAL A 230 -10.04 8.67 3.83
CA VAL A 230 -9.89 7.84 2.62
C VAL A 230 -10.70 6.55 2.78
N ARG A 231 -10.55 5.85 3.92
CA ARG A 231 -11.33 4.64 4.20
C ARG A 231 -12.83 4.90 4.20
N SER A 232 -13.29 5.96 4.86
CA SER A 232 -14.71 6.31 4.95
C SER A 232 -15.30 6.51 3.55
N ASN A 233 -14.62 7.25 2.69
CA ASN A 233 -15.06 7.48 1.32
C ASN A 233 -15.08 6.17 0.50
N LEU A 234 -14.10 5.29 0.67
CA LEU A 234 -14.09 3.98 0.01
C LEU A 234 -15.25 3.08 0.49
N VAL A 235 -15.57 3.12 1.78
CA VAL A 235 -16.73 2.39 2.34
C VAL A 235 -18.05 2.95 1.78
N GLU A 236 -18.14 4.25 1.57
CA GLU A 236 -19.30 4.87 0.92
C GLU A 236 -19.44 4.42 -0.55
N VAL A 237 -18.34 4.44 -1.31
CA VAL A 237 -18.30 3.89 -2.69
C VAL A 237 -18.77 2.44 -2.70
N ARG A 238 -18.25 1.61 -1.80
CA ARG A 238 -18.69 0.21 -1.65
C ARG A 238 -20.19 0.13 -1.37
N SER A 239 -20.72 0.93 -0.44
CA SER A 239 -22.14 0.90 -0.08
C SER A 239 -23.05 1.27 -1.25
N VAL A 240 -22.62 2.14 -2.17
CA VAL A 240 -23.38 2.48 -3.36
C VAL A 240 -23.29 1.39 -4.43
N LEU A 241 -22.13 0.72 -4.56
CA LEU A 241 -21.96 -0.42 -5.47
C LEU A 241 -22.79 -1.64 -5.08
N ASP A 242 -23.05 -1.82 -3.79
CA ASP A 242 -23.81 -2.95 -3.23
C ASP A 242 -25.34 -2.82 -3.44
N ARG A 243 -25.82 -1.59 -3.68
CA ARG A 243 -27.24 -1.28 -3.94
C ARG A 243 -27.60 -1.50 -5.40
#